data_AF-A0AAD9Z7B9-F1
#
_entry.id   AF-A0AAD9Z7B9-F1
#
_cell.length_a   1.000
_cell.length_b   1.000
_cell.length_c   1.000
_cell.angle_alpha   90.00
_cell.angle_beta   90.00
_cell.angle_gamma   90.00
#
_symmetry.space_group_name_H-M   'P 1'
#
loop_
_entity.id
_entity.type
_entity.pdbx_description
1 polymer ?
#
loop_
_entity_poly.entity_id
_entity_poly.type
_entity_poly.pdbx_seq_one_letter_code
_entity_poly.pdbx_strand_id
1 'polypeptide(L)'
;MDKISSDSSEPLLGDSNEPVVLAPQESIWRRLRRQWALLVVMALLLYNAILVTLNALHKHPELDPPYCVNVRVTKEEMMLAGENLTNTAQLLNGDYLAVLGVYHQIHCLDILRKGLHMDYYSPKMTDSDRVKNMNSEHYDHCVERLRRTIMCHADLAIYSAE
;
A
#
# COMPACT_ATOMS: atom_id res chain seq x y z
N MET A 1 38.60 -33.58 84.65
CA MET A 1 37.50 -33.55 85.65
C MET A 1 36.63 -32.38 85.29
N ASP A 2 35.41 -32.71 84.90
CA ASP A 2 34.45 -31.87 84.19
C ASP A 2 33.76 -30.82 85.04
N LYS A 3 33.29 -29.76 84.37
CA LYS A 3 31.89 -29.27 84.30
C LYS A 3 31.92 -27.87 83.68
N ILE A 4 31.48 -27.66 82.43
CA ILE A 4 30.11 -27.66 81.88
C ILE A 4 29.16 -26.63 82.55
N SER A 5 29.09 -25.50 81.83
CA SER A 5 27.95 -24.67 81.41
C SER A 5 26.89 -24.12 82.38
N SER A 6 26.74 -22.79 82.30
CA SER A 6 25.52 -21.98 82.02
C SER A 6 25.73 -20.66 82.79
N ASP A 7 25.56 -19.46 82.26
CA ASP A 7 24.52 -18.90 81.39
C ASP A 7 24.96 -17.46 81.03
N SER A 8 24.25 -16.85 80.07
CA SER A 8 24.04 -15.41 79.84
C SER A 8 24.97 -14.61 78.93
N SER A 9 24.30 -13.94 77.98
CA SER A 9 24.64 -12.68 77.27
C SER A 9 25.86 -12.71 76.34
N GLU A 10 25.85 -12.30 75.07
CA GLU A 10 24.94 -11.52 74.21
C GLU A 10 25.42 -11.78 72.75
N PRO A 11 24.61 -11.51 71.71
CA PRO A 11 25.07 -11.68 70.35
C PRO A 11 26.15 -10.64 70.04
N LEU A 12 27.32 -11.13 69.57
CA LEU A 12 28.41 -10.32 69.07
C LEU A 12 27.87 -9.30 68.05
N LEU A 13 27.94 -8.02 68.42
CA LEU A 13 27.77 -6.90 67.51
C LEU A 13 28.76 -7.07 66.36
N GLY A 14 28.25 -7.51 65.21
CA GLY A 14 28.93 -7.41 63.93
C GLY A 14 29.23 -5.93 63.67
N ASP A 15 30.50 -5.66 63.41
CA ASP A 15 31.10 -4.36 63.14
C ASP A 15 30.22 -3.52 62.19
N SER A 16 29.69 -2.41 62.70
CA SER A 16 28.76 -1.51 62.02
C SER A 16 29.44 -0.61 60.97
N ASN A 17 30.59 -1.03 60.42
CA ASN A 17 31.40 -0.24 59.50
C ASN A 17 31.57 -0.87 58.11
N GLU A 18 30.65 -1.73 57.67
CA GLU A 18 30.51 -1.94 56.23
C GLU A 18 29.74 -0.75 55.63
N PRO A 19 30.35 0.04 54.72
CA PRO A 19 29.63 1.11 54.06
C PRO A 19 28.51 0.48 53.23
N VAL A 20 27.26 0.76 53.62
CA VAL A 20 26.10 0.53 52.77
C VAL A 20 26.34 1.30 51.47
N VAL A 21 26.69 0.59 50.40
CA VAL A 21 26.83 1.15 49.06
C VAL A 21 25.42 1.53 48.59
N LEU A 22 24.99 2.75 48.93
CA LEU A 22 23.74 3.31 48.43
C LEU A 22 23.89 3.50 46.91
N ALA A 23 23.05 2.79 46.15
CA ALA A 23 22.98 2.99 44.70
C ALA A 23 22.78 4.50 44.41
N PRO A 24 23.50 5.09 43.44
CA PRO A 24 23.43 6.53 43.21
C PRO A 24 21.98 6.97 42.95
N GLN A 25 21.48 7.90 43.78
CA GLN A 25 20.15 8.48 43.58
C GLN A 25 20.16 9.27 42.25
N GLU A 26 19.61 8.67 41.20
CA GLU A 26 19.47 9.30 39.89
C GLU A 26 18.77 10.65 40.04
N SER A 27 19.46 11.74 39.69
CA SER A 27 18.91 13.09 39.81
C SER A 27 17.56 13.17 39.08
N ILE A 28 16.58 13.83 39.70
CA ILE A 28 15.23 14.02 39.15
C ILE A 28 15.30 14.50 37.69
N TRP A 29 16.22 15.42 37.39
CA TRP A 29 16.49 15.92 36.03
C TRP A 29 16.95 14.84 35.04
N ARG A 30 17.78 13.88 35.45
CA ARG A 30 18.17 12.73 34.60
C ARG A 30 16.98 11.82 34.33
N ARG A 31 16.13 11.58 35.34
CA ARG A 31 14.92 10.75 35.19
C ARG A 31 13.90 11.40 34.27
N LEU A 32 13.63 12.69 34.45
CA LEU A 32 12.79 13.50 33.56
C LEU A 32 13.36 13.53 32.15
N ARG A 33 14.66 13.80 31.97
CA ARG A 33 15.30 13.83 30.64
C ARG A 33 15.20 12.48 29.93
N ARG A 34 15.37 11.36 30.64
CA ARG A 34 15.18 10.02 30.07
C ARG A 34 13.72 9.77 29.70
N GLN A 35 12.76 10.12 30.56
CA GLN A 35 11.33 9.98 30.25
C GLN A 35 10.91 10.85 29.05
N TRP A 36 11.36 12.09 28.98
CA TRP A 36 11.14 12.97 27.84
C TRP A 36 11.75 12.43 26.55
N ALA A 37 12.99 11.92 26.60
CA ALA A 37 13.62 11.29 25.44
C ALA A 37 12.82 10.06 24.95
N LEU A 38 12.34 9.23 25.88
CA LEU A 38 11.49 8.08 25.54
C LEU A 38 10.16 8.51 24.92
N LEU A 39 9.51 9.56 25.46
CA LEU A 39 8.27 10.09 24.89
C LEU A 39 8.47 10.64 23.48
N VAL A 40 9.57 11.33 23.22
CA VAL A 40 9.90 11.85 21.88
C VAL A 40 10.16 10.69 20.90
N VAL A 41 10.92 9.68 21.30
CA VAL A 41 11.17 8.50 20.45
C VAL A 41 9.86 7.76 20.17
N MET A 42 9.02 7.54 21.18
CA MET A 42 7.70 6.91 20.99
C MET A 42 6.81 7.73 20.06
N ALA A 43 6.80 9.07 20.19
CA ALA A 43 6.04 9.95 19.31
C ALA A 43 6.55 9.90 17.86
N LEU A 44 7.87 9.86 17.64
CA LEU A 44 8.47 9.71 16.32
C LEU A 44 8.16 8.34 15.71
N LEU A 45 8.20 7.26 16.49
CA LEU A 45 7.82 5.92 16.03
C LEU A 45 6.34 5.86 15.65
N LEU A 46 5.46 6.44 16.48
CA LEU A 46 4.03 6.56 16.17
C LEU A 46 3.79 7.39 14.92
N TYR A 47 4.46 8.53 14.77
CA TYR A 47 4.33 9.38 13.57
C TYR A 47 4.76 8.64 12.31
N ASN A 48 5.90 7.94 12.33
CA ASN A 48 6.35 7.15 11.20
C ASN A 48 5.42 5.96 10.92
N ALA A 49 4.91 5.28 11.95
CA ALA A 49 3.93 4.22 11.78
C ALA A 49 2.61 4.74 11.17
N ILE A 50 2.14 5.91 11.60
CA ILE A 50 0.98 6.60 11.03
C ILE A 50 1.25 6.96 9.57
N LEU A 51 2.41 7.54 9.24
CA LEU A 51 2.75 7.86 7.85
C LEU A 51 2.83 6.61 6.96
N VAL A 52 3.46 5.54 7.44
CA VAL A 52 3.58 4.28 6.69
C VAL A 52 2.20 3.65 6.48
N THR A 53 1.34 3.64 7.50
CA THR A 53 -0.03 3.12 7.39
C THR A 53 -0.91 3.98 6.51
N LEU A 54 -0.85 5.31 6.61
CA LEU A 54 -1.56 6.21 5.71
C LEU A 54 -1.08 6.05 4.26
N ASN A 55 0.22 5.89 4.03
CA ASN A 55 0.77 5.62 2.69
C ASN A 55 0.35 4.24 2.16
N ALA A 56 0.28 3.23 3.03
CA ALA A 56 -0.21 1.90 2.68
C ALA A 56 -1.72 1.87 2.41
N LEU A 57 -2.51 2.69 3.12
CA LEU A 57 -3.94 2.85 2.88
C LEU A 57 -4.23 3.66 1.61
N HIS A 58 -3.38 4.63 1.28
CA HIS A 58 -3.49 5.40 0.02
C HIS A 58 -3.09 4.56 -1.19
N LYS A 59 -2.18 3.59 -1.01
CA LYS A 59 -1.97 2.50 -1.96
C LYS A 59 -3.18 1.57 -1.91
N HIS A 60 -4.31 2.04 -2.41
CA HIS A 60 -5.35 1.13 -2.86
C HIS A 60 -4.68 0.18 -3.86
N PRO A 61 -4.59 -1.13 -3.60
CA PRO A 61 -4.43 -2.05 -4.70
C PRO A 61 -5.64 -1.76 -5.58
N GLU A 62 -5.41 -1.23 -6.79
CA GLU A 62 -6.45 -1.05 -7.78
C GLU A 62 -7.19 -2.38 -7.89
N LEU A 63 -8.34 -2.48 -7.23
CA LEU A 63 -9.42 -3.40 -7.59
C LEU A 63 -9.95 -2.84 -8.90
N ASP A 64 -9.17 -3.01 -9.95
CA ASP A 64 -9.56 -2.72 -11.31
C ASP A 64 -9.58 -4.07 -12.02
N PRO A 65 -10.54 -4.98 -11.73
CA PRO A 65 -11.00 -5.78 -12.84
C PRO A 65 -11.51 -4.75 -13.85
N PRO A 66 -10.96 -4.71 -15.07
CA PRO A 66 -11.44 -3.76 -16.05
C PRO A 66 -12.95 -3.98 -16.15
N TYR A 67 -13.66 -2.91 -16.42
CA TYR A 67 -15.06 -2.87 -16.78
C TYR A 67 -15.28 -3.72 -18.05
N CYS A 68 -15.04 -5.04 -17.97
CA CYS A 68 -15.17 -5.99 -19.05
C CYS A 68 -16.61 -6.47 -19.04
N VAL A 69 -17.48 -5.57 -19.53
CA VAL A 69 -18.84 -5.95 -19.89
C VAL A 69 -18.73 -6.75 -21.18
N ASN A 70 -18.52 -8.06 -21.01
CA ASN A 70 -18.50 -9.01 -22.10
C ASN A 70 -19.93 -9.36 -22.47
N VAL A 71 -20.22 -9.38 -23.77
CA VAL A 71 -21.47 -9.82 -24.36
C VAL A 71 -21.24 -11.09 -25.15
N ARG A 72 -22.19 -12.02 -25.10
CA ARG A 72 -22.20 -13.21 -25.96
C ARG A 72 -22.70 -12.81 -27.33
N VAL A 73 -21.97 -13.17 -28.37
CA VAL A 73 -22.26 -12.83 -29.77
C VAL A 73 -22.12 -14.08 -30.63
N THR A 74 -23.05 -14.30 -31.56
CA THR A 74 -22.97 -15.46 -32.45
C THR A 74 -21.81 -15.32 -33.44
N LYS A 75 -21.42 -16.44 -34.05
CA LYS A 75 -20.38 -16.41 -35.09
C LYS A 75 -20.78 -15.50 -36.26
N GLU A 76 -22.05 -15.55 -36.67
CA GLU A 76 -22.58 -14.75 -37.77
C GLU A 76 -22.54 -13.26 -37.43
N GLU A 77 -22.93 -12.88 -36.21
CA GLU A 77 -22.88 -11.49 -35.75
C GLU A 77 -21.44 -10.94 -35.71
N MET A 78 -20.47 -11.73 -35.25
CA MET A 78 -19.06 -11.33 -35.28
C MET A 78 -18.53 -11.17 -36.71
N MET A 79 -18.92 -12.07 -37.62
CA MET A 79 -18.54 -11.95 -39.03
C MET A 79 -19.17 -10.72 -39.70
N LEU A 80 -20.42 -10.38 -39.33
CA LEU A 80 -21.08 -9.16 -39.80
C LEU A 80 -20.43 -7.89 -39.24
N ALA A 81 -19.91 -7.93 -38.02
CA ALA A 81 -19.11 -6.86 -37.44
C ALA A 81 -17.74 -6.70 -38.13
N GLY A 82 -17.33 -7.65 -38.98
CA GLY A 82 -16.04 -7.62 -39.67
C GLY A 82 -14.86 -8.02 -38.79
N GLU A 83 -15.13 -8.65 -37.64
CA GLU A 83 -14.11 -9.05 -36.68
C GLU A 83 -13.30 -10.26 -37.16
N ASN A 84 -12.02 -10.29 -36.80
CA ASN A 84 -11.17 -11.45 -37.04
C ASN A 84 -11.37 -12.48 -35.92
N LEU A 85 -11.88 -13.66 -36.27
CA LEU A 85 -12.14 -14.74 -35.33
C LEU A 85 -10.89 -15.54 -34.91
N THR A 86 -9.71 -15.15 -35.41
CA THR A 86 -8.44 -15.80 -35.06
C THR A 86 -8.01 -15.33 -33.67
N ASN A 87 -7.82 -16.27 -32.73
CA ASN A 87 -7.47 -16.00 -31.33
C ASN A 87 -8.55 -15.29 -30.49
N THR A 88 -9.82 -15.26 -30.94
CA THR A 88 -10.92 -14.73 -30.14
C THR A 88 -11.40 -15.75 -29.09
N ALA A 89 -11.81 -15.28 -27.93
CA ALA A 89 -12.39 -16.13 -26.89
C ALA A 89 -13.74 -16.74 -27.35
N GLN A 90 -13.75 -18.06 -27.56
CA GLN A 90 -14.93 -18.83 -27.97
C GLN A 90 -15.60 -19.54 -26.78
N LEU A 91 -16.93 -19.51 -26.74
CA LEU A 91 -17.73 -20.25 -25.78
C LEU A 91 -17.91 -21.71 -26.21
N LEU A 92 -18.30 -22.57 -25.26
CA LEU A 92 -18.50 -24.01 -25.49
C LEU A 92 -19.57 -24.33 -26.55
N ASN A 93 -20.52 -23.42 -26.77
CA ASN A 93 -21.59 -23.57 -27.75
C ASN A 93 -21.21 -23.07 -29.16
N GLY A 94 -19.98 -22.59 -29.37
CA GLY A 94 -19.48 -22.08 -30.64
C GLY A 94 -19.63 -20.57 -30.86
N ASP A 95 -20.34 -19.88 -29.96
CA ASP A 95 -20.44 -18.41 -29.93
C ASP A 95 -19.14 -17.78 -29.43
N TYR A 96 -19.04 -16.46 -29.49
CA TYR A 96 -17.87 -15.69 -29.08
C TYR A 96 -18.18 -14.73 -27.95
N LEU A 97 -17.16 -14.46 -27.13
CA LEU A 97 -17.16 -13.32 -26.20
C LEU A 97 -16.70 -12.08 -26.97
N ALA A 98 -17.45 -11.01 -26.81
CA ALA A 98 -17.15 -9.72 -27.42
C ALA A 98 -17.38 -8.60 -26.41
N VAL A 99 -16.89 -7.41 -26.74
CA VAL A 99 -16.98 -6.19 -25.91
C VAL A 99 -17.58 -5.07 -26.75
N LEU A 100 -18.37 -4.20 -26.14
CA LEU A 100 -18.86 -2.99 -26.83
C LEU A 100 -17.73 -1.97 -26.99
N GLY A 101 -17.74 -1.25 -28.12
CA GLY A 101 -16.75 -0.24 -28.46
C GLY A 101 -16.50 0.78 -27.35
N VAL A 102 -17.55 1.25 -26.67
CA VAL A 102 -17.44 2.17 -25.53
C VAL A 102 -16.56 1.62 -24.42
N TYR A 103 -16.66 0.33 -24.08
CA TYR A 103 -15.84 -0.29 -23.03
C TYR A 103 -14.41 -0.53 -23.51
N HIS A 104 -14.22 -0.93 -24.77
CA HIS A 104 -12.89 -1.05 -25.37
C HIS A 104 -12.17 0.31 -25.39
N GLN A 105 -12.86 1.39 -25.77
CA GLN A 105 -12.32 2.74 -25.78
C GLN A 105 -11.92 3.23 -24.37
N ILE A 106 -12.76 2.98 -23.35
CA ILE A 106 -12.43 3.31 -21.95
C ILE A 106 -11.23 2.49 -21.46
N HIS A 107 -11.18 1.19 -21.79
CA HIS A 107 -10.06 0.32 -21.45
C HIS A 107 -8.74 0.83 -22.05
N CYS A 108 -8.71 1.15 -23.34
CA CYS A 108 -7.52 1.71 -23.99
C CYS A 108 -7.12 3.07 -23.39
N LEU A 109 -8.10 3.92 -23.06
CA LEU A 109 -7.84 5.20 -22.44
C LEU A 109 -7.22 5.06 -21.05
N ASP A 110 -7.64 4.04 -20.28
CA ASP A 110 -7.04 3.75 -18.98
C ASP A 110 -5.60 3.22 -19.11
N ILE A 111 -5.32 2.35 -20.09
CA ILE A 111 -3.95 1.92 -20.39
C ILE A 111 -3.08 3.14 -20.74
N LEU A 112 -3.57 4.05 -21.58
CA LEU A 112 -2.86 5.27 -21.94
C LEU A 112 -2.59 6.13 -20.70
N ARG A 113 -3.60 6.33 -19.85
CA ARG A 113 -3.47 7.06 -18.58
C ARG A 113 -2.40 6.45 -17.68
N LYS A 114 -2.41 5.12 -17.48
CA LYS A 114 -1.39 4.41 -16.70
C LYS A 114 0.01 4.57 -17.31
N GLY A 115 0.11 4.54 -18.65
CA GLY A 115 1.35 4.81 -19.39
C GLY A 115 1.89 6.24 -19.26
N LEU A 116 1.02 7.23 -19.04
CA LEU A 116 1.40 8.61 -18.78
C LEU A 116 1.89 8.84 -17.35
N HIS A 117 1.48 7.97 -16.40
CA HIS A 117 1.82 8.04 -14.97
C HIS A 117 2.64 6.84 -14.50
N MET A 118 3.60 6.40 -15.32
CA MET A 118 4.42 5.22 -15.01
C MET A 118 5.24 5.38 -13.73
N ASP A 119 5.56 6.61 -13.32
CA ASP A 119 6.21 6.92 -12.05
C ASP A 119 5.35 6.58 -10.81
N TYR A 120 4.03 6.61 -10.97
CA TYR A 120 3.06 6.16 -9.98
C TYR A 120 2.79 4.65 -10.09
N TYR A 121 2.63 4.14 -11.32
CA TYR A 121 2.20 2.76 -11.59
C TYR A 121 3.34 1.72 -11.63
N SER A 122 4.60 2.14 -11.78
CA SER A 122 5.78 1.25 -11.85
C SER A 122 6.70 1.45 -10.63
N PRO A 123 6.58 0.62 -9.59
CA PRO A 123 7.35 0.77 -8.35
C PRO A 123 8.86 0.45 -8.49
N LYS A 124 9.35 0.12 -9.69
CA LYS A 124 10.76 -0.28 -9.96
C LYS A 124 11.57 0.75 -10.76
N MET A 125 11.03 1.94 -11.03
CA MET A 125 11.77 2.98 -11.77
C MET A 125 12.87 3.62 -10.90
N THR A 126 14.05 3.85 -11.47
CA THR A 126 15.15 4.54 -10.78
C THR A 126 14.82 6.01 -10.57
N ASP A 127 15.36 6.65 -9.52
CA ASP A 127 15.06 8.06 -9.18
C ASP A 127 15.37 9.05 -10.33
N SER A 128 16.24 8.67 -11.28
CA SER A 128 16.52 9.41 -12.52
C SER A 128 15.32 9.49 -13.47
N ASP A 129 14.42 8.51 -13.44
CA ASP A 129 13.28 8.39 -14.36
C ASP A 129 12.06 9.15 -13.83
N ARG A 130 12.03 9.45 -12.53
CA ARG A 130 10.94 10.17 -11.85
C ARG A 130 10.91 11.68 -12.14
N VAL A 131 11.95 12.23 -12.79
CA VAL A 131 12.21 13.68 -12.87
C VAL A 131 11.53 14.40 -14.06
N LYS A 132 10.63 13.77 -14.82
CA LYS A 132 9.94 14.50 -15.92
C LYS A 132 8.44 14.27 -15.99
N ASN A 133 7.72 14.85 -15.03
CA ASN A 133 6.27 15.04 -15.09
C ASN A 133 5.85 16.52 -15.18
N MET A 134 6.61 17.35 -15.90
CA MET A 134 6.30 18.78 -16.06
C MET A 134 4.95 19.03 -16.78
N ASN A 135 4.36 18.00 -17.40
CA ASN A 135 3.12 18.11 -18.19
C ASN A 135 1.98 17.17 -17.70
N SER A 136 2.07 16.59 -16.49
CA SER A 136 1.06 15.64 -16.00
C SER A 136 -0.35 16.24 -15.96
N GLU A 137 -0.49 17.50 -15.55
CA GLU A 137 -1.79 18.20 -15.51
C GLU A 137 -2.46 18.30 -16.90
N HIS A 138 -1.67 18.59 -17.95
CA HIS A 138 -2.20 18.66 -19.31
C HIS A 138 -2.70 17.29 -19.78
N TYR A 139 -1.93 16.24 -19.48
CA TYR A 139 -2.31 14.87 -19.80
C TYR A 139 -3.56 14.42 -19.04
N ASP A 140 -3.68 14.74 -17.76
CA ASP A 140 -4.85 14.42 -16.94
C ASP A 140 -6.12 15.07 -17.46
N HIS A 141 -6.05 16.37 -17.77
CA HIS A 141 -7.18 17.08 -18.36
C HIS A 141 -7.57 16.51 -19.73
N CYS A 142 -6.59 16.13 -20.56
CA CYS A 142 -6.84 15.50 -21.85
C CYS A 142 -7.51 14.13 -21.71
N VAL A 143 -6.98 13.27 -20.82
CA VAL A 143 -7.58 11.95 -20.53
C VAL A 143 -9.01 12.12 -20.03
N GLU A 144 -9.26 13.05 -19.11
CA GLU A 144 -10.61 13.30 -18.59
C GLU A 144 -11.56 13.82 -19.68
N ARG A 145 -11.08 14.69 -20.58
CA ARG A 145 -11.88 15.18 -21.70
C ARG A 145 -12.24 14.06 -22.69
N LEU A 146 -11.30 13.16 -22.97
CA LEU A 146 -11.55 11.98 -23.80
C LEU A 146 -12.55 11.04 -23.14
N ARG A 147 -12.37 10.75 -21.84
CA ARG A 147 -13.27 9.88 -21.06
C ARG A 147 -14.70 10.39 -21.10
N ARG A 148 -14.90 11.69 -20.85
CA ARG A 148 -16.23 12.33 -20.95
C ARG A 148 -16.82 12.20 -22.35
N THR A 149 -16.02 12.45 -23.39
CA THR A 149 -16.48 12.35 -24.78
C THR A 149 -16.92 10.93 -25.11
N ILE A 150 -16.14 9.90 -24.75
CA ILE A 150 -16.49 8.49 -24.96
C ILE A 150 -17.78 8.14 -24.23
N MET A 151 -17.93 8.57 -22.97
CA MET A 151 -19.16 8.28 -22.20
C MET A 151 -20.39 9.01 -22.73
N CYS A 152 -20.24 10.19 -23.34
CA CYS A 152 -21.34 10.91 -23.97
C CYS A 152 -21.67 10.39 -25.38
N HIS A 153 -20.70 9.81 -26.07
CA HIS A 153 -20.81 9.29 -27.44
C HIS A 153 -20.42 7.81 -27.45
N ALA A 154 -21.21 7.01 -26.73
CA ALA A 154 -20.93 5.58 -26.58
C ALA A 154 -20.98 4.87 -27.92
N ASP A 155 -19.86 4.25 -28.30
CA ASP A 155 -19.79 3.34 -29.43
C ASP A 155 -20.40 1.98 -29.07
N LEU A 156 -21.39 1.55 -29.85
CA LEU A 156 -22.13 0.31 -29.66
C LEU A 156 -21.67 -0.79 -30.62
N ALA A 157 -20.64 -0.55 -31.43
CA ALA A 157 -20.03 -1.59 -32.24
C ALA A 157 -19.48 -2.72 -31.36
N ILE A 158 -19.43 -3.91 -31.94
CA ILE A 158 -18.98 -5.14 -31.28
C ILE A 158 -17.54 -5.39 -31.71
N TYR A 159 -16.66 -5.55 -30.72
CA TYR A 159 -15.26 -5.89 -30.91
C TYR A 159 -14.95 -7.23 -30.27
N SER A 160 -14.01 -7.98 -30.82
CA SER A 160 -13.47 -9.16 -30.16
C SER A 160 -12.91 -8.81 -28.77
N ALA A 161 -13.15 -9.71 -27.81
CA ALA A 161 -12.52 -9.63 -26.50
C ALA A 161 -11.05 -10.10 -26.62
N GLU A 162 -10.15 -9.14 -26.89
CA GLU A 162 -8.69 -9.33 -26.89
C GLU A 162 -8.09 -9.31 -25.46
#